data_AF-A0A377YWB7-F1
#
_entry.id   AF-A0A377YWB7-F1
#
_cell.length_a   1.000
_cell.length_b   1.000
_cell.length_c   1.000
_cell.angle_alpha   90.00
_cell.angle_beta   90.00
_cell.angle_gamma   90.00
#
_symmetry.space_group_name_H-M   'P 1'
#
loop_
_entity.id
_entity.type
_entity.pdbx_description
1 polymer ?
#
loop_
_entity_poly.entity_id
_entity_poly.type
_entity_poly.pdbx_seq_one_letter_code
_entity_poly.pdbx_strand_id
1 'polypeptide(L)'
;MKFTQQDIKLFDEIFKSASGYVLDFSNRTMREFFEEELSIDIDNEMYLDEGDSKAKRLRCFIKKTDLDTVLKVIDKLWVYRKVMTTDPVTARDEILYA
;
A
#
# COMPACT_ATOMS: atom_id res chain seq x y z
N MET A 1 -11.99 -13.39 3.08
CA MET A 1 -10.62 -13.90 3.34
C MET A 1 -9.90 -12.86 4.19
N LYS A 2 -9.11 -13.26 5.18
CA LYS A 2 -8.30 -12.31 5.99
C LYS A 2 -6.84 -12.43 5.56
N PHE A 3 -6.17 -11.29 5.35
CA PHE A 3 -4.73 -11.25 5.07
C PHE A 3 -3.96 -11.85 6.26
N THR A 4 -3.02 -12.73 5.94
CA THR A 4 -2.13 -13.39 6.89
C THR A 4 -0.93 -12.50 7.22
N GLN A 5 -0.17 -12.87 8.25
CA GLN A 5 1.10 -12.21 8.55
C GLN A 5 2.13 -12.36 7.43
N GLN A 6 2.02 -13.39 6.58
CA GLN A 6 2.88 -13.54 5.41
C GLN A 6 2.48 -12.53 4.33
N ASP A 7 1.19 -12.31 4.10
CA ASP A 7 0.71 -11.33 3.13
C ASP A 7 1.14 -9.91 3.50
N ILE A 8 1.11 -9.57 4.80
CA ILE A 8 1.61 -8.27 5.28
C ILE A 8 3.11 -8.11 5.07
N LYS A 9 3.91 -9.18 5.23
CA LYS A 9 5.35 -9.13 4.95
C LYS A 9 5.63 -8.96 3.46
N LEU A 10 4.88 -9.66 2.62
CA LEU A 10 4.98 -9.52 1.17
C LEU A 10 4.62 -8.10 0.73
N PHE A 11 3.55 -7.55 1.31
CA PHE A 11 3.16 -6.16 1.11
C PHE A 11 4.30 -5.20 1.50
N ASP A 12 4.91 -5.40 2.67
CA ASP A 12 6.02 -4.55 3.13
C ASP A 12 7.26 -4.65 2.22
N GLU A 13 7.53 -5.82 1.64
CA GLU A 13 8.63 -6.04 0.69
C GLU A 13 8.35 -5.40 -0.68
N ILE A 14 7.15 -5.60 -1.23
CA ILE A 14 6.73 -5.08 -2.53
C ILE A 14 6.52 -3.57 -2.49
N PHE A 15 6.01 -3.00 -1.39
CA PHE A 15 5.72 -1.56 -1.33
C PHE A 15 6.71 -0.78 -0.46
N LYS A 16 7.84 -1.39 -0.12
CA LYS A 16 8.93 -0.80 0.68
C LYS A 16 8.43 -0.18 1.99
N SER A 17 7.46 -0.81 2.65
CA SER A 17 6.74 -0.24 3.80
C SER A 17 7.17 -0.71 5.19
N ALA A 18 8.18 -1.58 5.26
CA ALA A 18 8.73 -2.07 6.53
C ALA A 18 9.24 -0.94 7.45
N SER A 19 9.81 0.13 6.89
CA SER A 19 10.38 1.27 7.64
C SER A 19 9.38 2.40 7.92
N GLY A 20 8.09 2.23 7.58
CA GLY A 20 7.06 3.26 7.77
C GLY A 20 6.80 4.16 6.56
N TYR A 21 7.55 3.97 5.47
CA TYR A 21 7.28 4.56 4.16
C TYR A 21 6.29 3.72 3.36
N VAL A 22 5.85 4.22 2.21
CA VAL A 22 5.09 3.45 1.21
C VAL A 22 5.58 3.98 -0.12
N LEU A 23 6.35 3.17 -0.86
CA LEU A 23 7.06 3.61 -2.08
C LEU A 23 7.79 4.95 -1.84
N ASP A 24 7.74 5.85 -2.81
CA ASP A 24 8.29 7.21 -2.71
C ASP A 24 7.25 8.26 -2.28
N PHE A 25 6.10 7.84 -1.75
CA PHE A 25 5.06 8.77 -1.34
C PHE A 25 5.45 9.58 -0.10
N SER A 26 5.14 10.87 -0.14
CA SER A 26 4.93 11.71 1.04
C SER A 26 3.53 11.46 1.63
N ASN A 27 3.24 11.98 2.83
CA ASN A 27 1.86 11.92 3.37
C ASN A 27 0.85 12.56 2.41
N ARG A 28 1.21 13.71 1.83
CA ARG A 28 0.36 14.45 0.90
C ARG A 28 0.13 13.67 -0.40
N THR A 29 1.20 13.22 -1.04
CA THR A 29 1.10 12.52 -2.34
C THR A 29 0.44 11.14 -2.22
N MET A 30 0.56 10.48 -1.06
CA MET A 30 -0.21 9.26 -0.79
C MET A 30 -1.71 9.55 -0.68
N ARG A 31 -2.10 10.60 0.04
CA ARG A 31 -3.51 11.00 0.15
C ARG A 31 -4.08 11.32 -1.24
N GLU A 32 -3.39 12.17 -1.99
CA GLU A 32 -3.78 12.56 -3.36
C GLU A 32 -3.96 11.31 -4.25
N PHE A 33 -2.99 10.39 -4.23
CA PHE A 33 -3.09 9.13 -4.98
C PHE A 33 -4.32 8.30 -4.61
N PHE A 34 -4.60 8.09 -3.33
CA PHE A 34 -5.76 7.31 -2.89
C PHE A 34 -7.10 8.00 -3.20
N GLU A 35 -7.16 9.32 -3.12
CA GLU A 35 -8.36 10.06 -3.48
C GLU A 35 -8.62 10.01 -5.00
N GLU A 36 -7.61 10.32 -5.81
CA GLU A 36 -7.74 10.45 -7.27
C GLU A 36 -7.90 9.10 -7.97
N GLU A 37 -7.09 8.09 -7.61
CA GLU A 37 -7.07 6.80 -8.33
C GLU A 37 -8.08 5.79 -7.79
N LEU A 38 -8.52 5.97 -6.54
CA LEU A 38 -9.27 4.95 -5.81
C LEU A 38 -10.54 5.49 -5.14
N SER A 39 -10.71 6.82 -5.03
CA SER A 39 -11.80 7.46 -4.29
C SER A 39 -11.86 7.00 -2.82
N ILE A 40 -10.68 6.84 -2.19
CA ILE A 40 -10.52 6.40 -0.80
C ILE A 40 -9.85 7.50 0.02
N ASP A 41 -10.47 7.88 1.14
CA ASP A 41 -9.81 8.71 2.16
C ASP A 41 -8.95 7.83 3.07
N ILE A 42 -7.68 7.64 2.70
CA ILE A 42 -6.73 6.80 3.44
C ILE A 42 -6.32 7.39 4.80
N ASP A 43 -6.68 8.65 5.06
CA ASP A 43 -6.38 9.35 6.31
C ASP A 43 -7.58 9.37 7.27
N ASN A 44 -8.67 8.67 6.91
CA ASN A 44 -9.81 8.50 7.79
C ASN A 44 -9.37 7.93 9.14
N GLU A 45 -9.95 8.46 10.22
CA GLU A 45 -9.63 8.07 11.60
C GLU A 45 -9.78 6.57 11.85
N MET A 46 -10.67 5.89 11.09
CA MET A 46 -10.83 4.45 11.17
C MET A 46 -9.57 3.64 10.82
N TYR A 47 -8.58 4.25 10.17
CA TYR A 47 -7.31 3.63 9.81
C TYR A 47 -6.15 4.03 10.75
N LEU A 48 -6.42 4.70 11.86
CA LEU A 48 -5.40 5.16 12.82
C LEU A 48 -5.17 4.22 14.01
N ASP A 49 -5.88 3.09 14.09
CA ASP A 49 -5.81 2.14 15.22
C ASP A 49 -4.38 1.73 15.62
N GLU A 50 -3.48 1.57 14.64
CA GLU A 50 -2.10 1.14 14.87
C GLU A 50 -1.10 2.31 14.88
N GLY A 51 -1.59 3.55 14.71
CA GLY A 51 -0.86 4.81 14.66
C GLY A 51 -1.02 5.54 13.32
N ASP A 52 -0.44 6.73 13.25
CA ASP A 52 -0.68 7.74 12.20
C ASP A 52 0.30 7.69 11.01
N SER A 53 1.30 6.80 11.03
CA SER A 53 2.24 6.68 9.91
C SER A 53 1.57 6.06 8.68
N LYS A 54 2.06 6.41 7.48
CA LYS A 54 1.55 5.93 6.18
C LYS A 54 1.39 4.42 6.11
N ALA A 55 2.45 3.70 6.47
CA ALA A 55 2.44 2.24 6.43
C ALA A 55 1.46 1.64 7.45
N LYS A 56 1.28 2.29 8.60
CA LYS A 56 0.31 1.85 9.61
C LYS A 56 -1.13 2.07 9.12
N ARG A 57 -1.44 3.24 8.57
CA ARG A 57 -2.71 3.53 7.89
C ARG A 57 -3.04 2.49 6.83
N LEU A 58 -2.08 2.21 5.95
CA LEU A 58 -2.25 1.24 4.86
C LEU A 58 -2.47 -0.19 5.37
N ARG A 59 -1.75 -0.62 6.41
CA ARG A 59 -1.99 -1.92 7.05
C ARG A 59 -3.36 -1.99 7.74
N CYS A 60 -3.78 -0.93 8.43
CA CYS A 60 -5.13 -0.85 9.00
C CYS A 60 -6.20 -0.92 7.90
N PHE A 61 -6.00 -0.20 6.80
CA PHE A 61 -6.87 -0.26 5.62
C PHE A 61 -7.01 -1.69 5.09
N ILE A 62 -5.90 -2.40 4.88
CA ILE A 62 -5.89 -3.80 4.40
C ILE A 62 -6.64 -4.73 5.35
N LYS A 63 -6.53 -4.52 6.66
CA LYS A 63 -7.18 -5.36 7.68
C LYS A 63 -8.69 -5.10 7.81
N LYS A 64 -9.14 -3.87 7.51
CA LYS A 64 -10.52 -3.42 7.76
C LYS A 64 -11.41 -3.40 6.51
N THR A 65 -10.82 -3.44 5.33
CA THR A 65 -11.53 -3.29 4.06
C THR A 65 -11.78 -4.64 3.40
N ASP A 66 -12.82 -4.74 2.56
CA ASP A 66 -13.12 -5.96 1.83
C ASP A 66 -12.01 -6.31 0.81
N LEU A 67 -11.96 -7.60 0.44
CA LEU A 67 -10.90 -8.13 -0.40
C LEU A 67 -10.83 -7.47 -1.79
N ASP A 68 -11.97 -7.18 -2.41
CA ASP A 68 -12.01 -6.63 -3.77
C ASP A 68 -11.41 -5.23 -3.80
N THR A 69 -11.78 -4.39 -2.83
CA THR A 69 -11.21 -3.06 -2.68
C THR A 69 -9.71 -3.13 -2.38
N VAL A 70 -9.25 -4.04 -1.51
CA VAL A 70 -7.83 -4.17 -1.20
C VAL A 70 -7.02 -4.61 -2.44
N LEU A 71 -7.53 -5.56 -3.23
CA LEU A 71 -6.87 -6.00 -4.46
C LEU A 71 -6.73 -4.86 -5.48
N LYS A 72 -7.77 -4.03 -5.65
CA LYS A 72 -7.69 -2.82 -6.49
C LYS A 72 -6.61 -1.85 -6.03
N VAL A 73 -6.48 -1.64 -4.72
CA VAL A 73 -5.42 -0.78 -4.16
C VAL A 73 -4.04 -1.37 -4.44
N ILE A 74 -3.86 -2.67 -4.23
CA ILE A 74 -2.59 -3.37 -4.52
C ILE A 74 -2.21 -3.23 -6.00
N ASP A 75 -3.16 -3.45 -6.93
CA ASP A 75 -2.96 -3.30 -8.37
C ASP A 75 -2.53 -1.87 -8.75
N LYS A 76 -3.21 -0.86 -8.20
CA LYS A 76 -2.88 0.54 -8.45
C LYS A 76 -1.50 0.92 -7.92
N LEU A 77 -1.16 0.50 -6.70
CA LEU A 77 0.17 0.71 -6.14
C LEU A 77 1.26 -0.01 -6.94
N TRP A 78 0.96 -1.19 -7.49
CA TRP A 78 1.90 -1.92 -8.34
C TRP A 78 2.16 -1.22 -9.66
N VAL A 79 1.09 -0.73 -10.31
CA VAL A 79 1.22 0.09 -11.52
C VAL A 79 2.05 1.34 -11.25
N TYR A 80 1.81 2.03 -10.13
CA TYR A 80 2.61 3.18 -9.72
C TYR A 80 4.09 2.77 -9.50
N ARG A 81 4.34 1.66 -8.80
CA ARG A 81 5.71 1.17 -8.56
C ARG A 81 6.47 0.90 -9.85
N LYS A 82 5.81 0.42 -10.90
CA LYS A 82 6.45 0.18 -12.21
C LYS A 82 6.86 1.46 -12.94
N VAL A 83 6.22 2.59 -12.65
CA VAL A 83 6.51 3.87 -13.31
C VAL A 83 7.44 4.77 -12.49
N MET A 84 7.57 4.52 -11.18
CA MET A 84 8.49 5.29 -10.33
C MET A 84 9.95 5.05 -10.74
N THR A 85 10.77 6.10 -10.74
CA THR A 85 12.18 6.04 -11.18
C THR A 85 13.16 5.90 -10.02
N THR A 86 12.68 6.05 -8.79
CA THR A 86 13.47 6.11 -7.55
C THR A 86 14.00 4.74 -7.11
N ASP A 87 13.25 3.66 -7.37
CA ASP A 87 13.64 2.27 -7.11
C ASP A 87 13.00 1.35 -8.18
N PRO A 88 13.65 1.16 -9.34
CA PRO A 88 13.09 0.39 -10.45
C PRO A 88 12.73 -1.04 -10.08
N VAL A 89 11.59 -1.53 -10.60
CA VAL A 89 11.12 -2.90 -10.39
C VAL A 89 12.14 -3.91 -10.93
N THR A 90 12.50 -4.89 -10.10
CA THR A 90 13.38 -5.99 -10.46
C THR A 90 12.60 -7.22 -10.89
N ALA A 91 13.27 -8.18 -11.56
CA ALA A 91 12.64 -9.48 -11.88
C ALA A 91 12.16 -10.24 -10.63
N ARG A 92 12.82 -10.05 -9.48
CA ARG A 92 12.36 -10.63 -8.21
C ARG A 92 11.04 -10.00 -7.76
N ASP A 93 10.89 -8.69 -7.90
CA ASP A 93 9.64 -8.00 -7.53
C ASP A 93 8.47 -8.48 -8.38
N GLU A 94 8.67 -8.69 -9.69
CA GLU A 94 7.65 -9.27 -10.58
C GLU A 94 7.24 -10.68 -10.13
N ILE A 95 8.20 -11.53 -9.74
CA ILE A 95 7.92 -12.88 -9.22
C ILE A 95 7.17 -12.83 -7.88
N LEU A 96 7.48 -11.86 -7.03
CA LEU A 96 6.81 -11.70 -5.75
C LEU A 96 5.38 -11.19 -5.90
N TYR A 97 5.10 -10.45 -6.98
CA TYR A 97 3.78 -9.93 -7.29
C TYR A 97 2.87 -10.91 -8.03
N ALA A 98 3.45 -11.79 -8.85
CA ALA A 98 2.74 -12.76 -9.70
C ALA A 98 1.99 -13.85 -8.91
#